data_AF-G2IN18-F1
#
_entry.id   AF-G2IN18-F1
#
_cell.length_a   1.000
_cell.length_b   1.000
_cell.length_c   1.000
_cell.angle_alpha   90.00
_cell.angle_beta   90.00
_cell.angle_gamma   90.00
#
_symmetry.space_group_name_H-M   'P 1'
#
loop_
_entity.id
_entity.type
_entity.pdbx_description
1 polymer ?
#
loop_
_entity_poly.entity_id
_entity_poly.type
_entity_poly.pdbx_seq_one_letter_code
_entity_poly.pdbx_strand_id
1 'polypeptide(L)'
;MRFFLFAAPLYLFLPSASIAQATSGDEIHGTVYLGPIVAPDYVGSDEYRVTPFGGFSVHYGKMFVRSEGSGLVANLSPIDHVLLGPAINFRIGRRPSDIKSAAVGTLGRIDDAWEAGGMVGLGFSGVASEHDSLEITSKLLFDVSDVHKGYTIQPGIAYRLPVSRKATVGLMLSATLGDDSYVQRYFGIDAAGAAASGLAAYRPKGGLVDAGAVLTGTYSLGGRWSLLGIAGYSKLFEGAKNSPVVSDVGSSDQFVGSLSLAYSF
;
A
#
# COMPACT_ATOMS: atom_id res chain seq x y z
N MET A 1 -4.50 17.17 19.10
CA MET A 1 -4.00 15.86 18.63
C MET A 1 -4.89 15.41 17.48
N ARG A 2 -4.43 15.49 16.23
CA ARG A 2 -5.19 14.99 15.07
C ARG A 2 -4.57 13.66 14.65
N PHE A 3 -5.35 12.59 14.74
CA PHE A 3 -4.97 11.26 14.28
C PHE A 3 -5.04 11.23 12.76
N PHE A 4 -3.89 11.32 12.09
CA PHE A 4 -3.79 10.97 10.68
C PHE A 4 -3.10 9.61 10.58
N LEU A 5 -3.68 8.71 9.78
CA LEU A 5 -3.11 7.41 9.44
C LEU A 5 -1.86 7.65 8.58
N PHE A 6 -0.70 7.09 8.95
CA PHE A 6 0.49 7.16 8.11
C PHE A 6 0.92 5.79 7.58
N ALA A 7 0.94 5.64 6.26
CA ALA A 7 1.63 4.53 5.62
C ALA A 7 2.18 4.96 4.26
N ALA A 8 3.44 4.62 3.99
CA ALA A 8 3.97 4.51 2.64
C ALA A 8 3.02 3.63 1.79
N PRO A 9 2.97 3.80 0.45
CA PRO A 9 2.06 3.05 -0.41
C PRO A 9 2.51 1.59 -0.52
N LEU A 10 2.37 0.83 0.56
CA LEU A 10 2.46 -0.61 0.53
C LEU A 10 1.05 -1.14 0.44
N TYR A 11 0.69 -1.61 -0.75
CA TYR A 11 -0.63 -2.16 -1.02
C TYR A 11 -0.78 -3.45 -0.24
N LEU A 12 -1.60 -3.37 0.80
CA LEU A 12 -1.84 -4.45 1.73
C LEU A 12 -3.14 -5.15 1.36
N PHE A 13 -3.04 -6.26 0.65
CA PHE A 13 -4.13 -7.20 0.59
C PHE A 13 -4.36 -7.77 1.99
N LEU A 14 -5.56 -7.57 2.55
CA LEU A 14 -5.91 -8.22 3.81
C LEU A 14 -7.01 -9.25 3.64
N PRO A 15 -6.79 -10.45 4.17
CA PRO A 15 -7.78 -11.51 4.09
C PRO A 15 -8.97 -11.16 4.96
N SER A 16 -10.17 -11.43 4.43
CA SER A 16 -11.30 -11.71 5.29
C SER A 16 -10.99 -13.00 6.05
N ALA A 17 -10.87 -12.94 7.37
CA ALA A 17 -10.70 -14.12 8.21
C ALA A 17 -12.05 -14.84 8.35
N SER A 18 -12.60 -15.34 7.24
CA SER A 18 -13.70 -16.31 7.32
C SER A 18 -13.13 -17.67 7.72
N ILE A 19 -13.02 -17.86 9.04
CA ILE A 19 -12.91 -19.19 9.61
C ILE A 19 -14.33 -19.75 9.70
N ALA A 20 -14.52 -20.83 8.93
CA ALA A 20 -15.65 -21.74 8.91
C ALA A 20 -16.88 -21.30 8.07
N GLN A 21 -17.25 -22.26 7.22
CA GLN A 21 -18.33 -22.31 6.25
C GLN A 21 -18.16 -21.43 5.02
N ALA A 22 -17.91 -22.10 3.90
CA ALA A 22 -18.47 -21.69 2.63
C ALA A 22 -19.99 -21.50 2.83
N THR A 23 -20.41 -20.31 3.22
CA THR A 23 -21.78 -19.86 3.02
C THR A 23 -21.91 -19.65 1.53
N SER A 24 -22.43 -20.68 0.88
CA SER A 24 -23.08 -20.56 -0.41
C SER A 24 -24.30 -19.64 -0.19
N GLY A 25 -24.10 -18.32 -0.28
CA GLY A 25 -25.17 -17.36 -0.08
C GLY A 25 -24.74 -15.91 -0.26
N ASP A 26 -25.71 -15.07 -0.63
CA ASP A 26 -25.68 -13.61 -0.72
C ASP A 26 -25.55 -12.96 0.68
N GLU A 27 -24.66 -13.45 1.53
CA GLU A 27 -24.45 -12.94 2.88
C GLU A 27 -23.22 -12.03 2.94
N ILE A 28 -23.41 -10.85 3.54
CA ILE A 28 -22.33 -9.89 3.74
C ILE A 28 -21.45 -10.41 4.89
N HIS A 29 -20.17 -10.59 4.60
CA HIS A 29 -19.17 -10.89 5.60
C HIS A 29 -17.96 -9.98 5.41
N GLY A 30 -17.20 -9.77 6.48
CA GLY A 30 -16.06 -8.88 6.38
C GLY A 30 -15.13 -8.94 7.58
N THR A 31 -14.04 -8.18 7.47
CA THR A 31 -13.07 -7.99 8.53
C THR A 31 -12.76 -6.52 8.66
N VAL A 32 -12.67 -6.02 9.89
CA VAL A 32 -12.06 -4.72 10.20
C VAL A 32 -10.83 -4.97 11.05
N TYR A 33 -9.78 -4.19 10.87
CA TYR A 33 -8.57 -4.30 11.68
C TYR A 33 -8.01 -2.93 12.06
N LEU A 34 -7.34 -2.90 13.21
CA LEU A 34 -6.70 -1.70 13.76
C LEU A 34 -5.47 -2.09 14.58
N GLY A 35 -4.38 -1.34 14.41
CA GLY A 35 -3.15 -1.49 15.15
C GLY A 35 -2.14 -0.39 14.82
N PRO A 36 -0.95 -0.40 15.42
CA PRO A 36 0.15 0.44 14.98
C PRO A 36 0.81 -0.09 13.70
N ILE A 37 1.33 0.82 12.88
CA ILE A 37 2.30 0.52 11.82
C ILE A 37 3.58 1.33 12.05
N VAL A 38 4.71 0.71 11.81
CA VAL A 38 6.02 1.36 11.65
C VAL A 38 6.27 1.52 10.16
N ALA A 39 6.50 2.75 9.71
CA ALA A 39 6.75 3.07 8.30
C ALA A 39 7.74 4.25 8.18
N PRO A 40 8.38 4.44 7.02
CA PRO A 40 9.24 5.59 6.76
C PRO A 40 8.47 6.91 6.88
N ASP A 41 9.12 7.97 7.37
CA ASP A 41 8.50 9.30 7.54
C ASP A 41 8.08 9.94 6.21
N TYR A 42 8.75 9.54 5.12
CA TYR A 42 8.41 9.80 3.72
C TYR A 42 9.02 8.68 2.85
N VAL A 43 8.57 8.55 1.60
CA VAL A 43 9.12 7.54 0.68
C VAL A 43 10.59 7.84 0.39
N GLY A 44 11.47 6.89 0.73
CA GLY A 44 12.93 7.01 0.60
C GLY A 44 13.64 7.46 1.87
N SER A 45 12.92 7.62 2.99
CA SER A 45 13.50 7.92 4.29
C SER A 45 14.23 6.71 4.88
N ASP A 46 15.33 6.94 5.59
CA ASP A 46 15.96 6.00 6.52
C ASP A 46 15.40 6.15 7.95
N GLU A 47 14.64 7.21 8.20
CA GLU A 47 13.92 7.49 9.43
C GLU A 47 12.48 6.96 9.41
N TYR A 48 12.05 6.40 10.55
CA TYR A 48 10.77 5.72 10.73
C TYR A 48 9.93 6.34 11.84
N ARG A 49 8.60 6.17 11.71
CA ARG A 49 7.60 6.54 12.71
C ARG A 49 6.57 5.46 12.93
N VAL A 50 5.99 5.47 14.13
CA VAL A 50 4.86 4.62 14.51
C VAL A 50 3.58 5.43 14.42
N THR A 51 2.59 4.95 13.69
CA THR A 51 1.28 5.61 13.57
C THR A 51 0.13 4.62 13.58
N PRO A 52 -1.11 5.06 13.84
CA PRO A 52 -2.27 4.20 13.71
C PRO A 52 -2.40 3.71 12.26
N PHE A 53 -2.79 2.45 12.12
CA PHE A 53 -3.04 1.75 10.87
C PHE A 53 -4.27 0.88 11.01
N GLY A 54 -5.16 0.95 10.04
CA GLY A 54 -6.38 0.16 10.03
C GLY A 54 -6.94 0.08 8.64
N GLY A 55 -7.99 -0.71 8.52
CA GLY A 55 -8.70 -0.90 7.27
C GLY A 55 -9.72 -2.01 7.39
N PHE A 56 -10.24 -2.44 6.26
CA PHE A 56 -11.34 -3.38 6.21
C PHE A 56 -11.36 -4.20 4.93
N SER A 57 -12.14 -5.27 4.95
CA SER A 57 -12.62 -6.00 3.79
C SER A 57 -14.10 -6.32 4.00
N VAL A 58 -14.91 -6.16 2.97
CA VAL A 58 -16.32 -6.53 2.96
C VAL A 58 -16.60 -7.24 1.66
N HIS A 59 -17.25 -8.40 1.75
CA HIS A 59 -17.55 -9.27 0.63
C HIS A 59 -19.05 -9.50 0.54
N TYR A 60 -19.55 -9.59 -0.69
CA TYR A 60 -20.92 -9.95 -1.01
C TYR A 60 -20.91 -10.78 -2.30
N GLY A 61 -21.12 -12.09 -2.16
CA GLY A 61 -20.91 -13.04 -3.25
C GLY A 61 -19.49 -12.93 -3.81
N LYS A 62 -19.37 -12.61 -5.11
CA LYS A 62 -18.08 -12.44 -5.81
C LYS A 62 -17.52 -11.01 -5.71
N MET A 63 -18.34 -10.06 -5.27
CA MET A 63 -17.97 -8.66 -5.16
C MET A 63 -17.31 -8.39 -3.81
N PHE A 64 -16.43 -7.40 -3.77
CA PHE A 64 -15.84 -6.95 -2.51
C PHE A 64 -15.46 -5.48 -2.56
N VAL A 65 -15.34 -4.89 -1.39
CA VAL A 65 -14.61 -3.64 -1.17
C VAL A 65 -13.59 -3.88 -0.07
N ARG A 66 -12.33 -3.51 -0.29
CA ARG A 66 -11.28 -3.67 0.72
C ARG A 66 -10.30 -2.51 0.71
N SER A 67 -9.64 -2.33 1.85
CA SER A 67 -8.46 -1.50 1.98
C SER A 67 -7.24 -2.19 1.37
N GLU A 68 -6.40 -1.42 0.69
CA GLU A 68 -5.06 -1.80 0.24
C GLU A 68 -4.07 -0.72 0.61
N GLY A 69 -3.37 -0.90 1.74
CA GLY A 69 -2.50 0.13 2.30
C GLY A 69 -3.32 1.34 2.74
N SER A 70 -3.03 2.51 2.16
CA SER A 70 -3.82 3.74 2.33
C SER A 70 -4.90 3.94 1.26
N GLY A 71 -5.06 2.98 0.33
CA GLY A 71 -6.08 3.01 -0.72
C GLY A 71 -7.25 2.06 -0.47
N LEU A 72 -8.26 2.15 -1.33
CA LEU A 72 -9.40 1.24 -1.39
C LEU A 72 -9.57 0.73 -2.83
N VAL A 73 -9.97 -0.53 -2.94
CA VAL A 73 -10.39 -1.15 -4.20
C VAL A 73 -11.75 -1.78 -4.05
N ALA A 74 -12.53 -1.77 -5.12
CA ALA A 74 -13.76 -2.56 -5.21
C ALA A 74 -13.69 -3.50 -6.41
N ASN A 75 -13.99 -4.78 -6.21
CA ASN A 75 -14.34 -5.67 -7.29
C ASN A 75 -15.86 -5.66 -7.48
N LEU A 76 -16.28 -5.25 -8.68
CA LEU A 76 -17.68 -5.20 -9.10
C LEU A 76 -17.96 -6.19 -10.24
N SER A 77 -16.96 -6.97 -10.66
CA SER A 77 -17.11 -7.96 -11.71
C SER A 77 -17.98 -9.14 -11.25
N PRO A 78 -19.04 -9.49 -12.01
CA PRO A 78 -19.80 -10.72 -11.78
C PRO A 78 -19.15 -11.95 -12.43
N ILE A 79 -18.14 -11.74 -13.27
CA ILE A 79 -17.49 -12.78 -14.08
C ILE A 79 -16.49 -13.54 -13.21
N ASP A 80 -16.54 -14.87 -13.28
CA ASP A 80 -15.59 -15.73 -12.57
C ASP A 80 -14.14 -15.41 -12.95
N HIS A 81 -13.31 -15.40 -11.92
CA HIS A 81 -11.88 -15.10 -12.00
C HIS A 81 -11.51 -13.71 -12.50
N VAL A 82 -12.45 -12.86 -12.91
CA VAL A 82 -12.14 -11.50 -13.36
C VAL A 82 -12.35 -10.54 -12.21
N LEU A 83 -11.31 -9.77 -11.89
CA LEU A 83 -11.36 -8.66 -10.96
C LEU A 83 -11.43 -7.36 -11.77
N LEU A 84 -12.49 -6.57 -11.58
CA LEU A 84 -12.65 -5.29 -12.25
C LEU A 84 -13.43 -4.33 -11.36
N GLY A 85 -12.91 -3.11 -11.20
CA GLY A 85 -13.66 -2.05 -10.55
C GLY A 85 -12.80 -0.84 -10.20
N PRO A 86 -13.37 0.12 -9.46
CA PRO A 86 -12.69 1.36 -9.11
C PRO A 86 -11.57 1.13 -8.09
N ALA A 87 -10.57 1.98 -8.17
CA ALA A 87 -9.50 2.09 -7.20
C ALA A 87 -9.32 3.55 -6.79
N ILE A 88 -9.12 3.78 -5.49
CA ILE A 88 -8.71 5.07 -4.96
C ILE A 88 -7.49 4.87 -4.07
N ASN A 89 -6.62 5.87 -4.00
CA ASN A 89 -5.47 5.85 -3.13
C ASN A 89 -5.32 7.20 -2.43
N PHE A 90 -4.99 7.16 -1.15
CA PHE A 90 -4.60 8.34 -0.41
C PHE A 90 -3.09 8.32 -0.21
N ARG A 91 -2.41 9.35 -0.70
CA ARG A 91 -0.96 9.48 -0.58
C ARG A 91 -0.65 10.59 0.39
N ILE A 92 0.14 10.26 1.38
CA ILE A 92 0.57 11.23 2.37
C ILE A 92 1.67 12.06 1.75
N GLY A 93 1.54 13.37 1.90
CA GLY A 93 2.53 14.32 1.47
C GLY A 93 3.75 14.30 2.40
N ARG A 94 4.46 15.42 2.40
CA ARG A 94 5.69 15.63 3.15
C ARG A 94 5.57 16.97 3.84
N ARG A 95 5.19 16.96 5.11
CA ARG A 95 5.07 18.17 5.93
C ARG A 95 6.36 18.36 6.73
N PRO A 96 7.03 19.52 6.70
CA PRO A 96 8.29 19.71 7.42
C PRO A 96 8.27 19.32 8.91
N SER A 97 7.14 19.55 9.60
CA SER A 97 6.97 19.17 11.00
C SER A 97 6.95 17.66 11.27
N ASP A 98 6.76 16.85 10.21
CA ASP A 98 6.65 15.40 10.24
C ASP A 98 7.95 14.72 9.77
N ILE A 99 8.98 15.48 9.39
CA ILE A 99 10.23 15.00 8.77
C ILE A 99 11.40 15.24 9.70
N LYS A 100 12.11 14.18 10.09
CA LYS A 100 13.29 14.27 10.96
C LYS A 100 14.54 14.78 10.22
N SER A 101 14.71 14.43 8.95
CA SER A 101 15.83 14.93 8.15
C SER A 101 15.69 16.43 7.92
N ALA A 102 16.61 17.21 8.50
CA ALA A 102 16.58 18.67 8.40
C ALA A 102 16.67 19.14 6.93
N ALA A 103 17.55 18.53 6.13
CA ALA A 103 17.69 18.84 4.71
C ALA A 103 16.39 18.60 3.93
N VAL A 104 15.70 17.49 4.20
CA VAL A 104 14.44 17.17 3.51
C VAL A 104 13.29 18.04 4.02
N GLY A 105 13.30 18.41 5.31
CA GLY A 105 12.33 19.33 5.90
C GLY A 105 12.38 20.75 5.29
N THR A 106 13.53 21.20 4.76
CA THR A 106 13.65 22.53 4.14
C THR A 106 13.27 22.56 2.65
N LEU A 107 13.04 21.42 2.00
CA LEU A 107 12.55 21.33 0.61
C LEU A 107 11.10 21.78 0.42
N GLY A 108 10.45 22.22 1.50
CA GLY A 108 9.07 22.68 1.47
C GLY A 108 8.06 21.53 1.53
N ARG A 109 6.79 21.93 1.60
CA ARG A 109 5.67 21.02 1.82
C ARG A 109 5.26 20.31 0.53
N ILE A 110 4.99 19.02 0.66
CA ILE A 110 4.17 18.26 -0.27
C ILE A 110 2.81 18.04 0.39
N ASP A 111 1.74 18.43 -0.28
CA ASP A 111 0.38 18.19 0.21
C ASP A 111 -0.01 16.72 0.10
N ASP A 112 -1.00 16.33 0.89
CA ASP A 112 -1.60 15.00 0.77
C ASP A 112 -2.38 14.93 -0.54
N ALA A 113 -2.28 13.80 -1.25
CA ALA A 113 -2.89 13.61 -2.55
C ALA A 113 -3.98 12.53 -2.51
N TRP A 114 -5.05 12.76 -3.26
CA TRP A 114 -6.02 11.74 -3.62
C TRP A 114 -5.75 11.31 -5.06
N GLU A 115 -5.66 10.00 -5.26
CA GLU A 115 -5.55 9.40 -6.56
C GLU A 115 -6.78 8.53 -6.82
N ALA A 116 -7.28 8.50 -8.06
CA ALA A 116 -8.41 7.67 -8.45
C ALA A 116 -8.21 7.05 -9.83
N GLY A 117 -8.84 5.89 -10.04
CA GLY A 117 -8.80 5.19 -11.32
C GLY A 117 -9.41 3.81 -11.21
N GLY A 118 -8.77 2.82 -11.84
CA GLY A 118 -9.34 1.49 -12.00
C GLY A 118 -8.37 0.37 -11.64
N MET A 119 -8.93 -0.75 -11.24
CA MET A 119 -8.26 -2.03 -11.02
C MET A 119 -8.79 -3.04 -12.04
N VAL A 120 -7.87 -3.80 -12.64
CA VAL A 120 -8.15 -4.98 -13.45
C VAL A 120 -7.29 -6.12 -12.95
N GLY A 121 -7.80 -7.35 -12.98
CA GLY A 121 -7.01 -8.50 -12.57
C GLY A 121 -7.70 -9.83 -12.76
N LEU A 122 -7.00 -10.88 -12.33
CA LEU A 122 -7.48 -12.24 -12.29
C LEU A 122 -7.37 -12.79 -10.87
N GLY A 123 -8.38 -13.57 -10.43
CA GLY A 123 -8.44 -14.19 -9.12
C GLY A 123 -8.78 -15.68 -9.20
N PHE A 124 -7.90 -16.53 -8.71
CA PHE A 124 -8.05 -17.99 -8.74
C PHE A 124 -8.08 -18.52 -7.32
N SER A 125 -8.99 -19.45 -7.05
CA SER A 125 -9.00 -20.25 -5.81
C SER A 125 -8.59 -21.68 -6.15
N GLY A 126 -7.99 -22.40 -5.20
CA GLY A 126 -7.69 -23.82 -5.42
C GLY A 126 -6.47 -24.09 -6.30
N VAL A 127 -5.48 -23.20 -6.32
CA VAL A 127 -4.33 -23.23 -7.25
C VAL A 127 -3.35 -24.36 -6.91
N ALA A 128 -2.93 -24.47 -5.64
CA ALA A 128 -2.07 -25.58 -5.18
C ALA A 128 -2.76 -26.49 -4.15
N SER A 129 -3.81 -25.99 -3.51
CA SER A 129 -4.60 -26.63 -2.45
C SER A 129 -6.02 -26.05 -2.47
N GLU A 130 -7.00 -26.83 -2.04
CA GLU A 130 -8.44 -26.49 -2.12
C GLU A 130 -8.82 -25.11 -1.53
N HIS A 131 -8.04 -24.59 -0.58
CA HIS A 131 -8.37 -23.37 0.17
C HIS A 131 -7.42 -22.19 -0.09
N ASP A 132 -6.43 -22.33 -0.97
CA ASP A 132 -5.55 -21.22 -1.33
C ASP A 132 -6.16 -20.33 -2.42
N SER A 133 -5.52 -19.20 -2.67
CA SER A 133 -5.84 -18.39 -3.84
C SER A 133 -4.65 -17.61 -4.37
N LEU A 134 -4.73 -17.25 -5.64
CA LEU A 134 -3.82 -16.37 -6.34
C LEU A 134 -4.60 -15.21 -6.96
N GLU A 135 -4.18 -13.97 -6.70
CA GLU A 135 -4.64 -12.79 -7.41
C GLU A 135 -3.50 -12.18 -8.21
N ILE A 136 -3.77 -11.76 -9.44
CA ILE A 136 -2.88 -10.98 -10.28
C ILE A 136 -3.64 -9.72 -10.66
N THR A 137 -3.21 -8.56 -10.19
CA THR A 137 -3.92 -7.30 -10.39
C THR A 137 -3.01 -6.24 -10.99
N SER A 138 -3.61 -5.24 -11.62
CA SER A 138 -2.95 -4.02 -12.01
C SER A 138 -3.91 -2.85 -11.78
N LYS A 139 -3.40 -1.78 -11.17
CA LYS A 139 -4.13 -0.54 -10.96
C LYS A 139 -3.53 0.58 -11.80
N LEU A 140 -4.40 1.40 -12.40
CA LEU A 140 -4.04 2.67 -13.01
C LEU A 140 -4.70 3.78 -12.21
N LEU A 141 -3.91 4.68 -11.65
CA LEU A 141 -4.34 5.74 -10.75
C LEU A 141 -3.83 7.10 -11.23
N PHE A 142 -4.72 8.10 -11.26
CA PHE A 142 -4.40 9.48 -11.62
C PHE A 142 -4.57 10.38 -10.41
N ASP A 143 -3.76 11.42 -10.32
CA ASP A 143 -3.99 12.50 -9.34
C ASP A 143 -5.34 13.18 -9.59
N VAL A 144 -6.17 13.26 -8.56
CA VAL A 144 -7.44 14.00 -8.58
C VAL A 144 -7.47 15.14 -7.55
N SER A 145 -6.30 15.50 -7.01
CA SER A 145 -6.10 16.51 -5.95
C SER A 145 -5.12 17.64 -6.32
N ASP A 146 -4.61 17.63 -7.55
CA ASP A 146 -3.69 18.64 -8.11
C ASP A 146 -2.32 18.75 -7.38
N VAL A 147 -1.84 17.66 -6.78
CA VAL A 147 -0.56 17.61 -6.07
C VAL A 147 0.60 17.24 -6.98
N HIS A 148 0.50 16.15 -7.75
CA HIS A 148 1.54 15.66 -8.65
C HIS A 148 1.13 15.66 -10.13
N LYS A 149 -0.16 15.83 -10.45
CA LYS A 149 -0.71 15.99 -11.81
C LYS A 149 -0.29 14.89 -12.80
N GLY A 150 -0.04 13.70 -12.26
CA GLY A 150 0.51 12.56 -12.99
C GLY A 150 -0.28 11.29 -12.74
N TYR A 151 0.31 10.16 -13.10
CA TYR A 151 -0.31 8.85 -12.91
C TYR A 151 0.68 7.81 -12.42
N THR A 152 0.14 6.73 -11.86
CA THR A 152 0.89 5.52 -11.53
C THR A 152 0.23 4.26 -12.08
N ILE A 153 1.04 3.26 -12.41
CA ILE A 153 0.62 1.90 -12.76
C ILE A 153 1.18 0.96 -11.72
N GLN A 154 0.35 0.09 -11.16
CA GLN A 154 0.71 -0.74 -10.01
C GLN A 154 0.33 -2.20 -10.26
N PRO A 155 1.18 -2.99 -10.92
CA PRO A 155 1.00 -4.42 -11.01
C PRO A 155 1.28 -5.10 -9.67
N GLY A 156 0.53 -6.17 -9.38
CA GLY A 156 0.66 -6.95 -8.16
C GLY A 156 0.29 -8.42 -8.38
N ILE A 157 0.91 -9.28 -7.58
CA ILE A 157 0.59 -10.71 -7.48
C ILE A 157 0.47 -11.03 -6.00
N ALA A 158 -0.66 -11.58 -5.55
CA ALA A 158 -0.90 -11.96 -4.18
C ALA A 158 -1.28 -13.44 -4.08
N TYR A 159 -0.55 -14.20 -3.27
CA TYR A 159 -0.83 -15.60 -2.99
C TYR A 159 -1.19 -15.76 -1.52
N ARG A 160 -2.31 -16.46 -1.24
CA ARG A 160 -2.80 -16.69 0.11
C ARG A 160 -2.90 -18.18 0.37
N LEU A 161 -2.34 -18.62 1.49
CA LEU A 161 -2.27 -20.02 1.89
C LEU A 161 -2.77 -20.19 3.34
N PRO A 162 -3.93 -20.84 3.55
CA PRO A 162 -4.29 -21.34 4.87
C PRO A 162 -3.32 -22.44 5.29
N VAL A 163 -2.52 -22.19 6.32
CA VAL A 163 -1.50 -23.14 6.82
C VAL A 163 -2.02 -24.01 7.97
N SER A 164 -3.14 -23.62 8.59
CA SER A 164 -3.89 -24.44 9.55
C SER A 164 -5.34 -23.94 9.67
N ARG A 165 -6.15 -24.62 10.51
CA ARG A 165 -7.51 -24.14 10.84
C ARG A 165 -7.54 -22.78 11.54
N LYS A 166 -6.43 -22.32 12.10
CA LYS A 166 -6.33 -21.05 12.84
C LYS A 166 -5.45 -20.02 12.15
N ALA A 167 -4.71 -20.39 11.11
CA ALA A 167 -3.64 -19.54 10.59
C ALA A 167 -3.65 -19.47 9.07
N THR A 168 -3.51 -18.26 8.54
CA THR A 168 -3.36 -17.98 7.11
C THR A 168 -2.10 -17.14 6.90
N VAL A 169 -1.33 -17.48 5.89
CA VAL A 169 -0.17 -16.70 5.43
C VAL A 169 -0.49 -16.16 4.04
N GLY A 170 -0.08 -14.92 3.79
CA GLY A 170 -0.19 -14.29 2.47
C GLY A 170 1.15 -13.69 2.07
N LEU A 171 1.51 -13.83 0.80
CA LEU A 171 2.65 -13.17 0.18
C LEU A 171 2.15 -12.35 -1.00
N MET A 172 2.47 -11.07 -1.02
CA MET A 172 2.19 -10.18 -2.15
C MET A 172 3.49 -9.64 -2.71
N LEU A 173 3.64 -9.67 -4.03
CA LEU A 173 4.67 -8.98 -4.79
C LEU A 173 4.02 -7.84 -5.54
N SER A 174 4.65 -6.66 -5.58
CA SER A 174 4.12 -5.51 -6.28
C SER A 174 5.21 -4.59 -6.79
N ALA A 175 4.87 -3.76 -7.76
CA ALA A 175 5.71 -2.68 -8.23
C ALA A 175 4.88 -1.42 -8.49
N THR A 176 5.54 -0.27 -8.46
CA THR A 176 4.96 1.01 -8.86
C THR A 176 5.74 1.58 -10.02
N LEU A 177 5.05 1.88 -11.11
CA LEU A 177 5.56 2.73 -12.18
C LEU A 177 4.91 4.10 -12.05
N GLY A 178 5.68 5.17 -12.19
CA GLY A 178 5.20 6.55 -12.12
C GLY A 178 5.66 7.35 -13.33
N ASP A 179 4.83 8.27 -13.80
CA ASP A 179 5.21 9.19 -14.87
C ASP A 179 6.18 10.28 -14.39
N ASP A 180 6.70 11.08 -15.35
CA ASP A 180 7.63 12.20 -15.06
C ASP A 180 7.04 13.15 -14.00
N SER A 181 5.74 13.47 -14.07
CA SER A 181 5.08 14.39 -13.14
C SER A 181 5.04 13.82 -11.72
N TYR A 182 4.67 12.55 -11.57
CA TYR A 182 4.69 11.84 -10.29
C TYR A 182 6.10 11.84 -9.67
N VAL A 183 7.11 11.35 -10.39
CA VAL A 183 8.45 11.24 -9.80
C VAL A 183 9.08 12.61 -9.54
N GLN A 184 8.82 13.60 -10.39
CA GLN A 184 9.30 14.97 -10.20
C GLN A 184 8.74 15.56 -8.91
N ARG A 185 7.48 15.28 -8.57
CA ARG A 185 6.84 15.84 -7.39
C ARG A 185 7.44 15.35 -6.09
N TYR A 186 7.72 14.05 -6.00
CA TYR A 186 8.14 13.39 -4.77
C TYR A 186 9.66 13.28 -4.62
N PHE A 187 10.39 13.21 -5.74
CA PHE A 187 11.84 12.98 -5.76
C PHE A 187 12.64 14.11 -6.44
N GLY A 188 11.98 15.08 -7.06
CA GLY A 188 12.66 16.23 -7.67
C GLY A 188 13.13 17.27 -6.65
N ILE A 189 14.23 17.94 -6.97
CA ILE A 189 14.80 19.06 -6.22
C ILE A 189 15.09 20.18 -7.22
N ASP A 190 14.39 21.30 -7.10
CA ASP A 190 14.66 22.48 -7.92
C ASP A 190 15.84 23.30 -7.37
N ALA A 191 16.24 24.38 -8.06
CA ALA A 191 17.37 25.20 -7.65
C ALA A 191 17.14 25.89 -6.29
N ALA A 192 15.90 26.25 -5.95
CA ALA A 192 15.57 26.87 -4.68
C ALA A 192 15.66 25.86 -3.53
N GLY A 193 15.12 24.66 -3.74
CA GLY A 193 15.23 23.54 -2.82
C GLY A 193 16.67 23.10 -2.60
N ALA A 194 17.49 23.07 -3.66
CA ALA A 194 18.92 22.77 -3.55
C ALA A 194 19.65 23.78 -2.67
N ALA A 195 19.41 25.08 -2.89
CA ALA A 195 19.99 26.15 -2.07
C ALA A 195 19.52 26.10 -0.61
N ALA A 196 18.27 25.71 -0.35
CA ALA A 196 17.68 25.66 0.99
C ALA A 196 18.05 24.39 1.80
N SER A 197 18.29 23.27 1.11
CA SER A 197 18.57 21.97 1.76
C SER A 197 20.04 21.60 1.78
N GLY A 198 20.84 22.18 0.89
CA GLY A 198 22.22 21.74 0.64
C GLY A 198 22.31 20.47 -0.22
N LEU A 199 21.17 19.90 -0.64
CA LEU A 199 21.13 18.77 -1.56
C LEU A 199 21.33 19.25 -3.00
N ALA A 200 21.85 18.38 -3.87
CA ALA A 200 22.00 18.72 -5.29
C ALA A 200 20.63 18.90 -5.97
N ALA A 201 20.54 19.87 -6.88
CA ALA A 201 19.37 19.99 -7.76
C ALA A 201 19.25 18.72 -8.61
N TYR A 202 18.02 18.21 -8.74
CA TYR A 202 17.78 16.90 -9.33
C TYR A 202 16.43 16.83 -10.04
N ARG A 203 16.44 16.25 -11.24
CA ARG A 203 15.27 16.12 -12.11
C ARG A 203 15.07 14.65 -12.49
N PRO A 204 14.29 13.88 -11.72
CA PRO A 204 14.05 12.47 -12.01
C PRO A 204 13.28 12.29 -13.32
N LYS A 205 13.40 11.09 -13.88
CA LYS A 205 12.60 10.59 -14.99
C LYS A 205 11.68 9.48 -14.52
N GLY A 206 10.47 9.46 -15.07
CA GLY A 206 9.45 8.46 -14.79
C GLY A 206 9.93 7.08 -15.23
N GLY A 207 9.26 6.05 -14.72
CA GLY A 207 9.67 4.67 -14.86
C GLY A 207 9.37 3.87 -13.59
N LEU A 208 10.21 2.88 -13.29
CA LEU A 208 10.06 2.03 -12.11
C LEU A 208 10.44 2.82 -10.85
N VAL A 209 9.45 3.11 -10.02
CA VAL A 209 9.62 3.82 -8.75
C VAL A 209 10.09 2.86 -7.67
N ASP A 210 9.35 1.77 -7.49
CA ASP A 210 9.65 0.76 -6.49
C ASP A 210 9.16 -0.64 -6.92
N ALA A 211 9.78 -1.66 -6.33
CA ALA A 211 9.26 -3.02 -6.33
C ALA A 211 9.50 -3.67 -4.96
N GLY A 212 8.57 -4.51 -4.52
CA GLY A 212 8.57 -5.01 -3.16
C GLY A 212 7.73 -6.25 -2.93
N ALA A 213 7.83 -6.74 -1.70
CA ALA A 213 7.10 -7.88 -1.18
C ALA A 213 6.45 -7.56 0.17
N VAL A 214 5.28 -8.14 0.42
CA VAL A 214 4.54 -8.04 1.67
C VAL A 214 4.19 -9.44 2.15
N LEU A 215 4.60 -9.75 3.37
CA LEU A 215 4.19 -10.95 4.08
C LEU A 215 3.11 -10.58 5.09
N THR A 216 1.98 -11.27 5.03
CA THR A 216 0.89 -11.16 6.00
C THR A 216 0.72 -12.48 6.74
N GLY A 217 0.46 -12.42 8.04
CA GLY A 217 0.10 -13.58 8.85
C GLY A 217 -1.14 -13.26 9.67
N THR A 218 -2.17 -14.09 9.56
CA THR A 218 -3.38 -13.97 10.38
C THR A 218 -3.50 -15.19 11.27
N TYR A 219 -3.72 -14.98 12.57
CA TYR A 219 -3.90 -16.04 13.56
C TYR A 219 -5.18 -15.83 14.36
N SER A 220 -6.07 -16.82 14.38
CA SER A 220 -7.32 -16.79 15.12
C SER A 220 -7.09 -16.87 16.63
N LEU A 221 -7.65 -15.90 17.34
CA LEU A 221 -7.68 -15.88 18.80
C LEU A 221 -8.92 -16.60 19.35
N GLY A 222 -9.84 -17.01 18.48
CA GLY A 222 -11.13 -17.60 18.82
C GLY A 222 -12.30 -16.62 18.65
N GLY A 223 -13.50 -17.17 18.46
CA GLY A 223 -14.68 -16.38 18.12
C GLY A 223 -14.47 -15.60 16.82
N ARG A 224 -14.71 -14.29 16.88
CA ARG A 224 -14.59 -13.36 15.74
C ARG A 224 -13.27 -12.60 15.69
N TRP A 225 -12.35 -12.88 16.61
CA TRP A 225 -11.11 -12.10 16.76
C TRP A 225 -9.91 -12.84 16.18
N SER A 226 -9.02 -12.08 15.54
CA SER A 226 -7.75 -12.56 15.03
C SER A 226 -6.64 -11.53 15.27
N LEU A 227 -5.41 -12.02 15.36
CA LEU A 227 -4.20 -11.21 15.30
C LEU A 227 -3.71 -11.17 13.85
N LEU A 228 -3.35 -9.98 13.37
CA LEU A 228 -2.83 -9.75 12.03
C LEU A 228 -1.42 -9.16 12.13
N GLY A 229 -0.44 -9.88 11.62
CA GLY A 229 0.92 -9.40 11.42
C GLY A 229 1.17 -9.04 9.96
N ILE A 230 1.88 -7.94 9.74
CA ILE A 230 2.30 -7.45 8.43
C ILE A 230 3.79 -7.15 8.49
N ALA A 231 4.55 -7.63 7.50
CA ALA A 231 5.93 -7.25 7.25
C ALA A 231 6.11 -6.96 5.76
N GLY A 232 6.58 -5.77 5.43
CA GLY A 232 6.80 -5.34 4.04
C GLY A 232 8.21 -4.87 3.80
N TYR A 233 8.68 -5.12 2.58
CA TYR A 233 9.93 -4.60 2.05
C TYR A 233 9.70 -4.09 0.64
N SER A 234 10.18 -2.89 0.32
CA SER A 234 10.22 -2.38 -1.04
C SER A 234 11.58 -1.71 -1.30
N LYS A 235 12.08 -1.87 -2.52
CA LYS A 235 13.28 -1.21 -2.98
C LYS A 235 12.92 -0.14 -3.99
N LEU A 236 13.47 1.06 -3.81
CA LEU A 236 13.36 2.15 -4.78
C LEU A 236 14.31 1.92 -5.96
N PHE A 237 13.86 2.33 -7.15
CA PHE A 237 14.60 2.19 -8.41
C PHE A 237 14.70 3.52 -9.16
N GLU A 238 15.55 3.52 -10.19
CA GLU A 238 15.67 4.57 -11.19
C GLU A 238 15.65 6.01 -10.62
N GLY A 239 14.76 6.86 -11.11
CA GLY A 239 14.65 8.26 -10.73
C GLY A 239 14.42 8.48 -9.24
N ALA A 240 13.68 7.58 -8.58
CA ALA A 240 13.40 7.64 -7.15
C ALA A 240 14.64 7.31 -6.32
N LYS A 241 15.33 6.20 -6.64
CA LYS A 241 16.55 5.76 -5.94
C LYS A 241 17.67 6.80 -6.00
N ASN A 242 17.83 7.43 -7.16
CA ASN A 242 18.95 8.34 -7.43
C ASN A 242 18.71 9.78 -6.96
N SER A 243 17.55 10.07 -6.37
CA SER A 243 17.28 11.39 -5.82
C SER A 243 18.12 11.64 -4.57
N PRO A 244 18.71 12.84 -4.39
CA PRO A 244 19.43 13.19 -3.18
C PRO A 244 18.62 13.05 -1.89
N VAL A 245 17.28 13.14 -1.94
CA VAL A 245 16.44 12.86 -0.75
C VAL A 245 16.46 11.38 -0.35
N VAL A 246 16.96 10.49 -1.21
CA VAL A 246 17.09 9.05 -0.98
C VAL A 246 18.55 8.63 -0.91
N SER A 247 19.39 9.05 -1.86
CA SER A 247 20.77 8.60 -1.97
C SER A 247 21.71 9.20 -0.93
N ASP A 248 21.44 10.44 -0.50
CA ASP A 248 22.39 11.19 0.34
C ASP A 248 21.94 11.24 1.80
N VAL A 249 20.62 11.32 2.03
CA VAL A 249 20.01 11.53 3.36
C VAL A 249 18.83 10.60 3.64
N GLY A 250 18.79 9.46 2.95
CA GLY A 250 17.70 8.49 3.06
C GLY A 250 18.17 7.07 2.76
N SER A 251 17.25 6.24 2.30
CA SER A 251 17.51 4.84 1.95
C SER A 251 16.67 4.39 0.77
N SER A 252 17.28 3.65 -0.16
CA SER A 252 16.53 2.95 -1.21
C SER A 252 15.76 1.74 -0.71
N ASP A 253 16.12 1.22 0.47
CA ASP A 253 15.51 0.06 1.08
C ASP A 253 14.50 0.52 2.13
N GLN A 254 13.24 0.15 1.94
CA GLN A 254 12.11 0.63 2.72
C GLN A 254 11.41 -0.56 3.37
N PHE A 255 11.14 -0.46 4.66
CA PHE A 255 10.46 -1.50 5.42
C PHE A 255 9.14 -0.98 5.98
N VAL A 256 8.16 -1.85 6.20
CA VAL A 256 7.05 -1.54 7.08
C VAL A 256 6.71 -2.74 7.95
N GLY A 257 6.15 -2.49 9.12
CA GLY A 257 5.70 -3.54 10.02
C GLY A 257 4.45 -3.13 10.77
N SER A 258 3.48 -4.03 10.90
CA SER A 258 2.27 -3.78 11.69
C SER A 258 1.87 -5.04 12.47
N LEU A 259 1.32 -4.82 13.65
CA LEU A 259 0.64 -5.83 14.44
C LEU A 259 -0.72 -5.29 14.85
N SER A 260 -1.78 -5.85 14.29
CA SER A 260 -3.13 -5.35 14.38
C SER A 260 -4.09 -6.40 14.96
N LEU A 261 -5.12 -5.96 15.67
CA LEU A 261 -6.26 -6.79 15.99
C LEU A 261 -7.29 -6.69 14.87
N ALA A 262 -7.86 -7.83 14.49
CA ALA A 262 -8.88 -7.94 13.46
C ALA A 262 -10.15 -8.56 14.04
N TYR A 263 -11.30 -8.02 13.64
CA TYR A 263 -12.63 -8.53 13.98
C TYR A 263 -13.37 -8.89 12.71
N SER A 264 -13.88 -10.12 12.64
CA SER A 264 -14.68 -10.60 11.50
C SER A 264 -16.16 -10.67 11.85
N PHE A 265 -17.02 -10.32 10.91
CA PHE A 265 -18.47 -10.30 11.10
C PHE A 265 -19.19 -11.02 9.97
#